data_AF-A0A7J3SM88-F1
#
_entry.id   AF-A0A7J3SM88-F1
#
_cell.length_a   1.000
_cell.length_b   1.000
_cell.length_c   1.000
_cell.angle_alpha   90.00
_cell.angle_beta   90.00
_cell.angle_gamma   90.00
#
_symmetry.space_group_name_H-M   'P 1'
#
loop_
_entity.id
_entity.type
_entity.pdbx_description
1 polymer ?
#
loop_
_entity_poly.entity_id
_entity_poly.type
_entity_poly.pdbx_seq_one_letter_code
_entity_poly.pdbx_strand_id
1 'polypeptide(L)'
;MDITLEEYVRKIANGRKVGYREIKETMEKVKNGELLIEDPYAPKSFTEYLKVPAYSAWLWASLAIVGFSLFSIYITSYLPILLPLRYVLGSLLVLFMPGYSLVEALYPLEGDLSPLERLALSIGLSLALVPLIGLMLNYTPWGIMLFPVATALSFFVLLLLFFGAMRKYKVMRMLQLKASPFKTGRRTDAGEIGEEKK
;
A
#
# COMPACT_ATOMS: atom_id res chain seq x y z
N MET A 1 -10.79 -7.34 -26.34
CA MET A 1 -10.91 -8.74 -25.92
C MET A 1 -10.10 -8.83 -24.66
N ASP A 2 -10.77 -8.83 -23.50
CA ASP A 2 -10.11 -8.82 -22.21
C ASP A 2 -9.59 -10.24 -21.98
N ILE A 3 -8.31 -10.47 -22.27
CA ILE A 3 -7.67 -11.77 -22.13
C ILE A 3 -6.89 -11.77 -20.82
N THR A 4 -6.91 -12.89 -20.12
CA THR A 4 -6.14 -13.03 -18.88
C THR A 4 -4.64 -12.97 -19.18
N LEU A 5 -3.85 -12.49 -18.22
CA LEU A 5 -2.38 -12.46 -18.33
C LEU A 5 -1.81 -13.85 -18.65
N GLU A 6 -2.38 -14.89 -18.04
CA GLU A 6 -2.03 -16.28 -18.30
C GLU A 6 -2.30 -16.68 -19.76
N GLU A 7 -3.47 -16.32 -20.28
CA GLU A 7 -3.87 -16.63 -21.65
C GLU A 7 -3.05 -15.84 -22.68
N TYR A 8 -2.68 -14.58 -22.38
CA TYR A 8 -1.77 -13.78 -23.21
C TYR A 8 -0.38 -14.41 -23.30
N VAL A 9 0.22 -14.78 -22.16
CA VAL A 9 1.54 -15.42 -22.11
C VAL A 9 1.51 -16.79 -22.80
N ARG A 10 0.44 -17.56 -22.63
CA ARG A 10 0.26 -18.86 -23.28
C ARG A 10 0.09 -18.73 -24.80
N LYS A 11 -0.53 -17.65 -25.26
CA LYS A 11 -0.66 -17.30 -26.68
C LYS A 11 0.69 -16.93 -27.29
N ILE A 12 1.53 -16.17 -26.57
CA ILE A 12 2.92 -15.87 -26.99
C ILE A 12 3.77 -17.15 -27.03
N ALA A 13 3.60 -18.03 -26.05
CA ALA A 13 4.32 -19.31 -26.00
C ALA A 13 3.90 -20.29 -27.12
N ASN A 14 2.83 -20.00 -27.87
CA ASN A 14 2.39 -20.71 -29.08
C ASN A 14 2.34 -22.25 -28.88
N GLY A 15 1.77 -22.69 -27.75
CA GLY A 15 1.63 -24.11 -27.38
C GLY A 15 2.86 -24.74 -26.71
N ARG A 16 3.96 -24.01 -26.51
CA ARG A 16 5.13 -24.46 -25.74
C ARG A 16 4.95 -24.18 -24.24
N LYS A 17 5.74 -24.84 -23.39
CA LYS A 17 5.80 -24.50 -21.96
C LYS A 17 6.26 -23.06 -21.81
N VAL A 18 5.56 -22.30 -20.97
CA VAL A 18 5.89 -20.91 -20.65
C VAL A 18 7.30 -20.88 -20.05
N GLY A 19 8.23 -20.23 -20.74
CA GLY A 19 9.59 -20.03 -20.28
C GLY A 19 9.79 -18.66 -19.65
N TYR A 20 10.96 -18.46 -19.04
CA TYR A 20 11.35 -17.18 -18.44
C TYR A 20 11.39 -16.02 -19.46
N ARG A 21 11.67 -16.34 -20.74
CA ARG A 21 11.84 -15.35 -21.81
C ARG A 21 10.52 -14.69 -22.19
N GLU A 22 9.44 -15.47 -22.29
CA GLU A 22 8.10 -15.01 -22.64
C GLU A 22 7.48 -14.19 -21.51
N ILE A 23 7.73 -14.58 -20.25
CA ILE A 23 7.33 -13.81 -19.07
C ILE A 23 8.06 -12.46 -19.04
N LYS A 24 9.38 -12.47 -19.28
CA LYS A 24 10.20 -11.25 -19.30
C LYS A 24 9.73 -10.28 -20.40
N GLU A 25 9.47 -10.77 -21.61
CA GLU A 25 8.99 -9.95 -22.72
C GLU A 25 7.63 -9.31 -22.41
N THR A 26 6.73 -10.08 -21.78
CA THR A 26 5.43 -9.55 -21.33
C THR A 26 5.62 -8.48 -20.26
N MET A 27 6.53 -8.69 -19.30
CA MET A 27 6.84 -7.72 -18.25
C MET A 27 7.46 -6.43 -18.82
N GLU A 28 8.32 -6.54 -19.84
CA GLU A 28 8.91 -5.38 -20.53
C GLU A 28 7.85 -4.56 -21.27
N LYS A 29 6.89 -5.22 -21.95
CA LYS A 29 5.76 -4.54 -22.62
C LYS A 29 4.84 -3.84 -21.62
N VAL A 30 4.59 -4.43 -20.46
CA VAL A 30 3.86 -3.79 -19.35
C VAL A 30 4.63 -2.57 -18.83
N LYS A 31 5.95 -2.70 -18.62
CA LYS A 31 6.81 -1.60 -18.16
C LYS A 31 6.86 -0.44 -19.16
N ASN A 32 6.82 -0.72 -20.46
CA ASN A 32 6.80 0.27 -21.53
C ASN A 32 5.40 0.90 -21.75
N GLY A 33 4.38 0.45 -21.02
CA GLY A 33 3.01 0.97 -21.13
C GLY A 33 2.24 0.44 -22.35
N GLU A 34 2.78 -0.55 -23.07
CA GLU A 34 2.11 -1.20 -24.21
C GLU A 34 0.98 -2.14 -23.76
N LEU A 35 1.05 -2.63 -22.52
CA LEU A 35 0.03 -3.46 -21.89
C LEU A 35 -0.43 -2.83 -20.57
N LEU A 36 -1.72 -2.48 -20.49
CA LEU A 36 -2.38 -2.08 -19.25
C LEU A 36 -2.91 -3.32 -18.53
N ILE A 37 -2.32 -3.65 -17.39
CA ILE A 37 -2.84 -4.71 -16.53
C ILE A 37 -4.04 -4.12 -15.77
N GLU A 38 -5.24 -4.58 -16.11
CA GLU A 38 -6.46 -4.26 -15.38
C GLU A 38 -6.64 -5.26 -14.24
N ASP A 39 -6.73 -4.76 -13.01
CA ASP A 39 -6.91 -5.58 -11.82
C ASP A 39 -8.38 -6.05 -11.71
N PRO A 40 -8.66 -7.37 -11.80
CA PRO A 40 -10.03 -7.89 -11.75
C PRO A 40 -10.73 -7.66 -10.39
N TYR A 41 -9.98 -7.37 -9.33
CA TYR A 41 -10.48 -7.26 -7.94
C TYR A 41 -10.26 -5.87 -7.34
N ALA A 42 -10.16 -4.83 -8.17
CA ALA A 42 -9.93 -3.50 -7.63
C ALA A 42 -11.15 -3.01 -6.78
N PRO A 43 -10.90 -2.50 -5.56
CA PRO A 43 -11.92 -2.33 -4.53
C PRO A 43 -12.92 -1.23 -4.87
N LYS A 44 -14.22 -1.53 -4.85
CA LYS A 44 -15.29 -0.57 -5.16
C LYS A 44 -15.61 0.33 -3.97
N SER A 45 -15.37 -0.15 -2.75
CA SER A 45 -15.61 0.58 -1.49
C SER A 45 -14.40 0.58 -0.56
N PHE A 46 -14.30 1.59 0.32
CA PHE A 46 -13.24 1.68 1.33
C PHE A 46 -13.25 0.49 2.31
N THR A 47 -14.42 -0.04 2.64
CA THR A 47 -14.58 -1.23 3.48
C THR A 47 -14.12 -2.50 2.79
N GLU A 48 -14.25 -2.59 1.46
CA GLU A 48 -13.74 -3.69 0.65
C GLU A 48 -12.22 -3.65 0.58
N TYR A 49 -11.64 -2.46 0.42
CA TYR A 49 -10.19 -2.23 0.52
C TYR A 49 -9.60 -2.71 1.85
N LEU A 50 -10.30 -2.47 2.98
CA LEU A 50 -9.83 -2.90 4.31
C LEU A 50 -9.93 -4.42 4.56
N LYS A 51 -10.83 -5.11 3.84
CA LYS A 51 -11.08 -6.55 4.02
C LYS A 51 -10.19 -7.42 3.16
N VAL A 52 -9.78 -6.93 2.00
CA VAL A 52 -8.92 -7.68 1.09
C VAL A 52 -7.48 -7.65 1.65
N PRO A 53 -6.97 -8.77 2.19
CA PRO A 53 -5.68 -8.78 2.87
C PRO A 53 -4.53 -8.36 1.95
N ALA A 54 -4.66 -8.62 0.64
CA ALA A 54 -3.68 -8.24 -0.36
C ALA A 54 -3.38 -6.73 -0.37
N TYR A 55 -4.38 -5.87 -0.13
CA TYR A 55 -4.17 -4.42 -0.10
C TYR A 55 -4.03 -3.85 1.31
N SER A 56 -4.66 -4.47 2.31
CA SER A 56 -4.68 -3.94 3.68
C SER A 56 -3.54 -4.46 4.56
N ALA A 57 -2.75 -5.45 4.12
CA ALA A 57 -1.69 -6.07 4.93
C ALA A 57 -0.71 -5.06 5.52
N TRP A 58 -0.26 -4.08 4.73
CA TRP A 58 0.67 -3.03 5.20
C TRP A 58 0.06 -2.20 6.35
N LEU A 59 -1.25 -1.89 6.26
CA LEU A 59 -1.98 -1.10 7.26
C LEU A 59 -2.17 -1.91 8.53
N TRP A 60 -2.64 -3.15 8.42
CA TRP A 60 -2.85 -4.03 9.57
C TRP A 60 -1.54 -4.36 10.27
N ALA A 61 -0.46 -4.62 9.51
CA ALA A 61 0.87 -4.83 10.07
C ALA A 61 1.35 -3.59 10.83
N SER A 62 1.19 -2.41 10.25
CA SER A 62 1.57 -1.16 10.91
C SER A 62 0.77 -0.91 12.18
N LEU A 63 -0.55 -1.11 12.12
CA LEU A 63 -1.45 -0.94 13.27
C LEU A 63 -1.11 -1.93 14.38
N ALA A 64 -0.81 -3.18 14.03
CA ALA A 64 -0.36 -4.19 14.98
C ALA A 64 0.94 -3.78 15.65
N ILE A 65 1.94 -3.28 14.90
CA ILE A 65 3.22 -2.82 15.48
C ILE A 65 2.99 -1.66 16.46
N VAL A 66 2.18 -0.66 16.11
CA VAL A 66 1.84 0.45 17.03
C VAL A 66 1.14 -0.08 18.27
N GLY A 67 0.13 -0.93 18.10
CA GLY A 67 -0.64 -1.52 19.19
C GLY A 67 0.22 -2.37 20.13
N PHE A 68 1.07 -3.25 19.58
CA PHE A 68 2.00 -4.06 20.35
C PHE A 68 3.05 -3.21 21.07
N SER A 69 3.52 -2.13 20.45
CA SER A 69 4.48 -1.22 21.09
C SER A 69 3.84 -0.51 22.30
N LEU A 70 2.64 0.03 22.15
CA LEU A 70 1.89 0.64 23.26
C LEU A 70 1.54 -0.37 24.35
N PHE A 71 1.09 -1.57 23.95
CA PHE A 71 0.80 -2.66 24.88
C PHE A 71 2.04 -3.07 25.66
N SER A 72 3.18 -3.19 24.98
CA SER A 72 4.47 -3.49 25.61
C SER A 72 4.88 -2.40 26.61
N ILE A 73 4.63 -1.12 26.32
CA ILE A 73 4.92 -0.03 27.26
C ILE A 73 4.09 -0.16 28.53
N TYR A 74 2.79 -0.47 28.40
CA TYR A 74 1.86 -0.60 29.53
C TYR A 74 2.14 -1.85 30.38
N ILE A 75 2.35 -3.00 29.75
CA ILE A 75 2.54 -4.27 30.47
C ILE A 75 3.85 -4.32 31.25
N THR A 76 4.90 -3.64 30.77
CA THR A 76 6.19 -3.57 31.46
C THR A 76 6.09 -2.90 32.83
N SER A 77 5.09 -2.03 33.06
CA SER A 77 4.83 -1.48 34.39
C SER A 77 4.40 -2.54 35.42
N TYR A 78 3.86 -3.67 34.97
CA TYR A 78 3.44 -4.79 35.81
C TYR A 78 4.43 -5.96 35.80
N LEU A 79 5.07 -6.22 34.66
CA LEU A 79 5.97 -7.34 34.44
C LEU A 79 7.34 -6.86 33.91
N PRO A 80 8.32 -6.61 34.79
CA PRO A 80 9.65 -6.11 34.40
C PRO A 80 10.43 -7.03 33.46
N ILE A 81 10.11 -8.34 33.44
CA ILE A 81 10.72 -9.34 32.56
C ILE A 81 10.55 -9.00 31.06
N LEU A 82 9.56 -8.18 30.70
CA LEU A 82 9.25 -7.78 29.32
C LEU A 82 10.01 -6.51 28.87
N LEU A 83 10.93 -5.98 29.67
CA LEU A 83 11.73 -4.80 29.32
C LEU A 83 12.46 -4.91 27.97
N PRO A 84 13.10 -6.05 27.60
CA PRO A 84 13.78 -6.16 26.31
C PRO A 84 12.81 -6.01 25.14
N LEU A 85 11.61 -6.57 25.25
CA LEU A 85 10.57 -6.47 24.23
C LEU A 85 10.14 -5.01 24.02
N ARG A 86 10.00 -4.26 25.13
CA ARG A 86 9.69 -2.83 25.08
C ARG A 86 10.79 -2.03 24.37
N TYR A 87 12.06 -2.35 24.57
CA TYR A 87 13.15 -1.63 23.88
C TYR A 87 13.15 -1.91 22.38
N VAL A 88 12.92 -3.16 21.97
CA VAL A 88 12.82 -3.52 20.55
C VAL A 88 11.59 -2.87 19.89
N LEU A 89 10.41 -3.00 20.48
CA LEU A 89 9.18 -2.44 19.89
C LEU A 89 9.12 -0.91 20.00
N GLY A 90 9.65 -0.35 21.08
CA GLY A 90 9.75 1.10 21.28
C GLY A 90 10.72 1.74 20.30
N SER A 91 11.90 1.14 20.11
CA SER A 91 12.86 1.62 19.10
C SER A 91 12.30 1.51 17.69
N LEU A 92 11.59 0.42 17.35
CA LEU A 92 10.93 0.29 16.05
C LEU A 92 9.85 1.36 15.84
N LEU A 93 9.03 1.62 16.88
CA LEU A 93 8.01 2.67 16.85
C LEU A 93 8.62 4.05 16.62
N VAL A 94 9.78 4.33 17.21
CA VAL A 94 10.43 5.64 17.12
C VAL A 94 11.23 5.77 15.81
N LEU A 95 12.09 4.80 15.50
CA LEU A 95 13.07 4.91 14.41
C LEU A 95 12.53 4.60 13.02
N PHE A 96 11.37 3.94 12.90
CA PHE A 96 10.87 3.48 11.61
C PHE A 96 9.43 3.86 11.32
N MET A 97 8.51 3.69 12.28
CA MET A 97 7.07 3.86 12.04
C MET A 97 6.65 5.27 11.56
N PRO A 98 7.10 6.39 12.15
CA PRO A 98 6.68 7.72 11.71
C PRO A 98 7.11 8.02 10.28
N GLY A 99 8.36 7.70 9.91
CA GLY A 99 8.83 7.89 8.55
C GLY A 99 8.21 6.91 7.56
N TYR A 100 8.04 5.63 7.93
CA TYR A 100 7.38 4.63 7.08
C TYR A 100 5.93 5.03 6.74
N SER A 101 5.14 5.40 7.74
CA SER A 101 3.76 5.84 7.54
C SER A 101 3.67 7.11 6.69
N LEU A 102 4.65 8.01 6.82
CA LEU A 102 4.73 9.20 5.98
C LEU A 102 5.09 8.86 4.52
N VAL A 103 6.05 7.97 4.29
CA VAL A 103 6.41 7.52 2.94
C VAL A 103 5.24 6.82 2.25
N GLU A 104 4.51 5.96 2.96
CA GLU A 104 3.29 5.33 2.43
C GLU A 104 2.19 6.36 2.11
N ALA A 105 2.13 7.46 2.86
CA ALA A 105 1.19 8.55 2.60
C ALA A 105 1.64 9.47 1.45
N LEU A 106 2.95 9.63 1.21
CA LEU A 106 3.48 10.45 0.10
C LEU A 106 3.56 9.69 -1.23
N TYR A 107 3.99 8.43 -1.18
CA TYR A 107 4.30 7.58 -2.34
C TYR A 107 3.49 6.29 -2.27
N PRO A 108 2.18 6.35 -2.61
CA PRO A 108 1.26 5.24 -2.46
C PRO A 108 1.50 4.10 -3.46
N LEU A 109 2.14 4.38 -4.60
CA LEU A 109 2.38 3.42 -5.68
C LEU A 109 3.69 2.67 -5.45
N GLU A 110 3.70 1.39 -5.82
CA GLU A 110 4.90 0.54 -5.70
C GLU A 110 6.02 0.95 -6.66
N GLY A 111 5.68 1.61 -7.77
CA GLY A 111 6.65 2.08 -8.77
C GLY A 111 7.27 3.46 -8.48
N ASP A 112 6.81 4.17 -7.44
CA ASP A 112 7.28 5.55 -7.17
C ASP A 112 8.71 5.58 -6.62
N LEU A 113 9.12 4.55 -5.87
CA LEU A 113 10.40 4.47 -5.18
C LEU A 113 10.91 3.03 -5.21
N SER A 114 12.21 2.84 -5.42
CA SER A 114 12.82 1.53 -5.23
C SER A 114 12.72 1.09 -3.75
N PRO A 115 12.74 -0.23 -3.46
CA PRO A 115 12.65 -0.72 -2.08
C PRO A 115 13.73 -0.13 -1.15
N LEU A 116 14.94 0.09 -1.67
CA LEU A 116 16.06 0.66 -0.92
C LEU A 116 15.84 2.15 -0.63
N GLU A 117 15.34 2.91 -1.59
CA GLU A 117 15.00 4.33 -1.39
C GLU A 117 13.85 4.48 -0.40
N ARG A 118 12.81 3.64 -0.49
CA ARG A 118 11.69 3.63 0.47
C ARG A 118 12.19 3.40 1.89
N LEU A 119 13.12 2.47 2.07
CA LEU A 119 13.71 2.18 3.38
C LEU A 119 14.58 3.33 3.88
N ALA A 120 15.46 3.87 3.03
CA ALA A 120 16.32 4.99 3.39
C ALA A 120 15.51 6.25 3.77
N LEU A 121 14.48 6.58 2.99
CA LEU A 121 13.58 7.69 3.28
C LEU A 121 12.79 7.48 4.56
N SER A 122 12.32 6.26 4.82
CA SER A 122 11.58 5.95 6.06
C SER A 122 12.45 6.16 7.31
N ILE A 123 13.72 5.76 7.26
CA ILE A 123 14.65 5.98 8.36
C ILE A 123 14.99 7.47 8.49
N GLY A 124 15.36 8.13 7.38
CA GLY A 124 15.71 9.55 7.37
C GLY A 124 14.58 10.45 7.87
N LEU A 125 13.34 10.20 7.44
CA LEU A 125 12.16 10.93 7.89
C LEU A 125 11.86 10.67 9.37
N SER A 126 12.05 9.45 9.87
CA SER A 126 11.87 9.18 11.30
C SER A 126 12.87 9.95 12.14
N LEU A 127 14.14 9.99 11.73
CA LEU A 127 15.19 10.77 12.41
C LEU A 127 14.92 12.28 12.39
N ALA A 128 14.22 12.79 11.38
CA ALA A 128 13.81 14.20 11.33
C ALA A 128 12.54 14.46 12.18
N LEU A 129 11.54 13.60 12.07
CA LEU A 129 10.22 13.79 12.69
C LEU A 129 10.23 13.56 14.20
N VAL A 130 10.94 12.55 14.69
CA VAL A 130 10.94 12.21 16.12
C VAL A 130 11.45 13.36 16.99
N PRO A 131 12.63 13.95 16.73
CA PRO A 131 13.10 15.08 17.52
C PRO A 131 12.19 16.30 17.39
N LEU A 132 11.62 16.52 16.20
CA LEU A 132 10.68 17.62 15.97
C LEU A 132 9.41 17.46 16.83
N ILE A 133 8.81 16.26 16.84
CA ILE A 133 7.65 15.94 17.68
C ILE A 133 8.02 16.04 19.16
N GLY A 134 9.18 15.52 19.56
CA GLY A 134 9.68 15.64 20.93
C GLY A 134 9.86 17.10 21.36
N LEU A 135 10.38 17.95 20.48
CA LEU A 135 10.53 19.38 20.72
C LEU A 135 9.17 20.08 20.84
N MET A 136 8.21 19.75 19.96
CA MET A 136 6.84 20.27 20.08
C MET A 136 6.20 19.84 21.41
N LEU A 137 6.44 18.60 21.84
CA LEU A 137 5.93 18.08 23.10
C LEU A 137 6.58 18.74 24.33
N ASN A 138 7.81 19.21 24.21
CA ASN A 138 8.47 19.97 25.27
C ASN A 138 7.72 21.28 25.62
N TYR A 139 6.99 21.87 24.66
CA TYR A 139 6.12 23.02 24.91
C TYR A 139 4.76 22.66 25.52
N THR A 140 4.46 21.36 25.67
CA THR A 140 3.23 20.89 26.32
C THR A 140 3.45 20.68 27.82
N PRO A 141 2.43 20.89 28.66
CA PRO A 141 2.55 20.77 30.12
C PRO A 141 2.94 19.38 30.62
N TRP A 142 2.90 18.36 29.75
CA TRP A 142 3.30 16.99 30.07
C TRP A 142 4.81 16.72 29.91
N GLY A 143 5.56 17.60 29.23
CA GLY A 143 7.02 17.49 29.07
C GLY A 143 7.51 16.27 28.28
N ILE A 144 8.83 16.00 28.34
CA ILE A 144 9.50 14.88 27.66
C ILE A 144 9.46 13.62 28.54
N MET A 145 8.26 13.17 28.88
CA MET A 145 8.06 11.85 29.50
C MET A 145 7.76 10.79 28.43
N LEU A 146 8.07 9.53 28.73
CA LEU A 146 7.85 8.42 27.82
C LEU A 146 6.41 8.32 27.33
N PHE A 147 5.43 8.43 28.24
CA PHE A 147 4.02 8.26 27.91
C PHE A 147 3.52 9.33 26.93
N PRO A 148 3.70 10.65 27.18
CA PRO A 148 3.36 11.69 26.20
C PRO A 148 4.00 11.46 24.83
N VAL A 149 5.31 11.17 24.78
CA VAL A 149 6.03 10.99 23.52
C VAL A 149 5.51 9.78 22.74
N ALA A 150 5.30 8.65 23.43
CA ALA A 150 4.76 7.45 22.81
C ALA A 150 3.33 7.67 22.31
N THR A 151 2.47 8.37 23.07
CA THR A 151 1.10 8.67 22.66
C THR A 151 1.06 9.64 21.48
N ALA A 152 1.86 10.70 21.50
CA ALA A 152 1.93 11.68 20.41
C ALA A 152 2.43 11.05 19.10
N LEU A 153 3.52 10.27 19.16
CA LEU A 153 4.03 9.53 18.01
C LEU A 153 3.01 8.52 17.49
N SER A 154 2.37 7.76 18.38
CA SER A 154 1.35 6.78 17.97
C SER A 154 0.17 7.46 17.29
N PHE A 155 -0.31 8.57 17.84
CA PHE A 155 -1.38 9.36 17.24
C PHE A 155 -1.00 9.89 15.86
N PHE A 156 0.22 10.44 15.74
CA PHE A 156 0.75 10.93 14.47
C PHE A 156 0.84 9.81 13.42
N VAL A 157 1.37 8.63 13.78
CA VAL A 157 1.43 7.46 12.90
C VAL A 157 0.03 7.03 12.48
N LEU A 158 -0.93 6.94 13.39
CA LEU A 158 -2.31 6.55 13.08
C LEU A 158 -2.97 7.51 12.08
N LEU A 159 -2.75 8.82 12.24
CA LEU A 159 -3.22 9.82 11.28
C LEU A 159 -2.61 9.58 9.90
N LEU A 160 -1.29 9.39 9.82
CA LEU A 160 -0.60 9.15 8.55
C LEU A 160 -1.04 7.84 7.89
N LEU A 161 -1.25 6.77 8.66
CA LEU A 161 -1.79 5.51 8.15
C LEU A 161 -3.18 5.70 7.55
N PHE A 162 -4.03 6.48 8.23
CA PHE A 162 -5.36 6.83 7.71
C PHE A 162 -5.28 7.65 6.42
N PHE A 163 -4.42 8.67 6.37
CA PHE A 163 -4.19 9.46 5.17
C PHE A 163 -3.62 8.63 4.02
N GLY A 164 -2.65 7.76 4.29
CA GLY A 164 -2.07 6.85 3.31
C GLY A 164 -3.10 5.86 2.76
N ALA A 165 -3.96 5.30 3.62
CA ALA A 165 -5.07 4.45 3.19
C ALA A 165 -6.04 5.18 2.26
N MET A 166 -6.43 6.41 2.62
CA MET A 166 -7.29 7.24 1.76
C MET A 166 -6.64 7.56 0.43
N ARG A 167 -5.33 7.85 0.42
CA ARG A 167 -4.59 8.15 -0.81
C ARG A 167 -4.49 6.93 -1.71
N LYS A 168 -4.11 5.76 -1.17
CA LYS A 168 -4.06 4.50 -1.93
C LYS A 168 -5.42 4.16 -2.55
N TYR A 169 -6.50 4.28 -1.77
CA TYR A 169 -7.86 4.08 -2.28
C TYR A 169 -8.21 5.04 -3.43
N LYS A 170 -7.90 6.34 -3.30
CA LYS A 170 -8.15 7.33 -4.37
C LYS A 170 -7.35 7.02 -5.64
N VAL A 171 -6.09 6.66 -5.49
CA VAL A 171 -5.20 6.34 -6.62
C VAL A 171 -5.69 5.09 -7.36
N MET A 172 -6.04 4.03 -6.65
CA MET A 172 -6.61 2.82 -7.26
C MET A 172 -7.88 3.13 -8.06
N ARG A 173 -8.78 3.95 -7.51
CA ARG A 173 -10.00 4.38 -8.20
C ARG A 173 -9.70 5.21 -9.44
N MET A 174 -8.68 6.07 -9.42
CA MET A 174 -8.26 6.85 -10.59
C MET A 174 -7.67 5.96 -11.69
N LEU A 175 -6.88 4.95 -11.33
CA LEU A 175 -6.31 4.00 -12.29
C LEU A 175 -7.40 3.18 -12.98
N GLN A 176 -8.45 2.77 -12.26
CA GLN A 176 -9.62 2.13 -12.87
C GLN A 176 -10.32 3.03 -13.90
N LEU A 177 -10.53 4.32 -13.58
CA LEU A 177 -11.15 5.27 -14.52
C LEU A 177 -10.29 5.46 -15.78
N LYS A 178 -8.96 5.48 -15.63
CA LYS A 178 -8.01 5.64 -16.75
C LYS A 178 -7.80 4.36 -17.56
N ALA A 179 -8.11 3.18 -17.00
CA ALA A 179 -8.18 1.91 -17.72
C ALA A 179 -9.48 1.73 -18.52
N SER A 180 -10.52 2.53 -18.19
CA SER A 180 -11.83 2.52 -18.87
C SER A 180 -12.04 3.48 -20.07
N PRO A 181 -11.04 3.96 -20.87
CA PRO A 181 -11.31 4.93 -21.94
C PRO A 181 -11.45 4.30 -23.34
N PHE A 182 -11.96 3.07 -23.48
CA PHE A 182 -12.42 2.59 -24.80
C PHE A 182 -13.57 1.57 -24.74
N LYS A 183 -14.67 1.95 -24.06
CA LYS A 183 -16.00 1.40 -24.34
C LYS A 183 -16.95 2.52 -24.78
N THR A 184 -16.59 3.19 -25.87
CA THR A 184 -17.52 4.08 -26.58
C THR A 184 -17.78 3.53 -27.98
N GLY A 185 -18.99 2.97 -28.14
CA GLY A 185 -19.76 3.06 -29.37
C GLY A 185 -19.37 2.15 -30.53
N ARG A 186 -19.91 0.92 -30.53
CA ARG A 186 -20.88 0.47 -31.56
C ARG A 186 -21.37 -0.94 -31.24
N ARG A 187 -22.60 -1.01 -30.72
CA ARG A 187 -23.44 -2.21 -30.67
C ARG A 187 -24.70 -1.90 -31.46
N THR A 188 -24.54 -1.97 -32.76
CA THR A 188 -25.46 -1.92 -33.91
C THR A 188 -24.42 -2.11 -35.01
N ASP A 189 -24.16 -3.32 -35.51
CA ASP A 189 -24.98 -3.96 -36.53
C ASP A 189 -24.81 -5.48 -36.43
N ALA A 190 -25.74 -6.17 -35.79
CA ALA A 190 -25.90 -7.61 -35.92
C ALA A 190 -27.37 -7.92 -35.66
N GLY A 191 -28.17 -7.87 -36.72
CA GLY A 191 -29.56 -8.31 -36.69
C GLY A 191 -30.45 -7.54 -37.63
N GLU A 192 -30.24 -7.69 -38.94
CA GLU A 192 -31.29 -7.65 -39.97
C GLU A 192 -30.65 -7.86 -41.34
N ILE A 193 -30.39 -9.12 -41.71
CA ILE A 193 -30.76 -9.80 -42.96
C ILE A 193 -30.56 -11.30 -42.60
N GLY A 194 -31.56 -12.06 -42.15
CA GLY A 194 -32.85 -12.22 -42.82
C GLY A 194 -32.68 -13.26 -43.92
N GLU A 195 -32.57 -14.54 -43.53
CA GLU A 195 -32.92 -15.64 -44.42
C GLU A 195 -34.29 -15.37 -45.03
N GLU A 196 -34.37 -15.24 -46.35
CA GLU A 196 -35.60 -15.52 -47.08
C GLU A 196 -35.31 -16.51 -48.20
N LYS A 197 -35.76 -17.74 -47.95
CA LYS A 197 -36.12 -18.81 -48.88
C LYS A 197 -36.40 -18.34 -50.32
N LYS A 198 -35.65 -18.82 -51.31
CA LYS A 198 -36.04 -19.86 -52.30
C LYS A 198 -34.97 -20.07 -53.35
#